data_AF-A0A535T4U3-F1
#
_entry.id   AF-A0A535T4U3-F1
#
_cell.length_a   1.000
_cell.length_b   1.000
_cell.length_c   1.000
_cell.angle_alpha   90.00
_cell.angle_beta   90.00
_cell.angle_gamma   90.00
#
_symmetry.space_group_name_H-M   'P 1'
#
loop_
_entity.id
_entity.type
_entity.pdbx_description
1 polymer ?
#
loop_
_entity_poly.entity_id
_entity_poly.type
_entity_poly.pdbx_seq_one_letter_code
_entity_poly.pdbx_strand_id
1 'polypeptide(L)'
;MRNALVGVAILLTVGCGAYQFPGESPAPAAGTVSGRVLTVPCAPVEAADSQCAGRPVPNLELDYSNGATITEKAVTDANGTYSIALKPGSYAVKLKTYMR
;
A
#
# COMPACT_ATOMS: atom_id res chain seq x y z
N MET A 1 -27.25 40.38 -30.96
CA MET A 1 -28.15 39.94 -29.87
C MET A 1 -28.22 38.41 -29.75
N ARG A 2 -28.36 37.67 -30.87
CA ARG A 2 -28.41 36.20 -30.88
C ARG A 2 -27.09 35.50 -30.52
N ASN A 3 -25.95 36.08 -30.91
CA ASN A 3 -24.62 35.49 -30.65
C ASN A 3 -24.15 35.67 -29.20
N ALA A 4 -24.66 36.69 -28.50
CA ALA A 4 -24.39 36.90 -27.08
C ALA A 4 -25.09 35.85 -26.20
N LEU A 5 -26.31 35.42 -26.60
CA LEU A 5 -27.06 34.37 -25.93
C LEU A 5 -26.38 32.99 -26.07
N VAL A 6 -25.75 32.72 -27.21
CA VAL A 6 -25.01 31.46 -27.43
C VAL A 6 -23.73 31.41 -26.59
N GLY A 7 -23.03 32.53 -26.43
CA GLY A 7 -21.81 32.60 -25.60
C GLY A 7 -22.07 32.36 -24.11
N VAL A 8 -23.20 32.86 -23.59
CA VAL A 8 -23.58 32.66 -22.18
C VAL A 8 -24.02 31.21 -21.90
N ALA A 9 -24.66 30.54 -22.87
CA ALA A 9 -25.09 29.15 -22.73
C ALA A 9 -23.91 28.16 -22.64
N ILE A 10 -22.80 28.42 -23.33
CA ILE A 10 -21.62 27.55 -23.35
C ILE A 10 -20.81 27.64 -22.03
N LEU A 11 -20.86 28.78 -21.34
CA LEU A 11 -20.17 28.96 -20.05
C LEU A 11 -20.86 28.25 -18.88
N LEU A 12 -22.18 28.03 -18.97
CA LEU A 12 -22.97 27.41 -17.90
C LEU A 12 -22.87 25.88 -17.84
N THR A 13 -22.46 25.21 -18.94
CA THR A 13 -22.41 23.73 -19.00
C THR A 13 -21.12 23.12 -18.42
N VAL A 14 -20.12 23.93 -18.08
CA VAL A 14 -18.83 23.42 -17.55
C VAL A 14 -18.89 23.13 -16.04
N GLY A 15 -19.91 23.65 -15.33
CA GLY A 15 -20.05 23.51 -13.87
C GLY A 15 -20.69 22.21 -13.38
N CYS A 16 -21.33 21.42 -14.25
CA CYS A 16 -22.10 20.23 -13.82
C CYS A 16 -21.25 18.96 -13.58
N GLY A 17 -19.93 18.99 -13.83
CA GLY A 17 -19.07 17.81 -13.63
C GLY A 17 -18.54 17.63 -12.19
N ALA A 18 -18.66 18.64 -11.33
CA ALA A 18 -18.06 18.65 -10.00
C ALA A 18 -19.09 18.56 -8.85
N TYR A 19 -20.36 18.24 -9.16
CA TYR A 19 -21.37 18.08 -8.13
C TYR A 19 -21.16 16.75 -7.40
N GLN A 20 -20.39 16.79 -6.31
CA GLN A 20 -20.33 15.67 -5.36
C GLN A 20 -21.60 15.71 -4.51
N PHE A 21 -22.37 14.62 -4.55
CA PHE A 21 -23.58 14.48 -3.75
C PHE A 21 -23.24 14.61 -2.25
N PRO A 22 -23.97 15.43 -1.48
CA PRO A 22 -23.85 15.43 -0.02
C PRO A 22 -24.21 14.05 0.52
N GLY A 23 -23.21 13.23 0.85
CA GLY A 23 -23.38 11.84 1.28
C GLY A 23 -22.50 10.83 0.55
N GLU A 24 -21.90 11.20 -0.59
CA GLU A 24 -20.90 10.37 -1.26
C GLU A 24 -19.60 10.45 -0.47
N SER A 25 -19.40 9.51 0.45
CA SER A 25 -18.11 9.38 1.14
C SER A 25 -17.05 9.12 0.08
N PRO A 26 -15.92 9.85 0.08
CA PRO A 26 -14.81 9.58 -0.82
C PRO A 26 -14.49 8.09 -0.76
N ALA A 27 -14.21 7.47 -1.92
CA ALA A 27 -13.73 6.09 -1.93
C ALA A 27 -12.61 5.95 -0.88
N PRO A 28 -12.65 4.91 -0.03
CA PRO A 28 -11.73 4.82 1.09
C PRO A 28 -10.28 4.96 0.61
N ALA A 29 -9.58 5.98 1.09
CA ALA A 29 -8.21 6.24 0.69
C ALA A 29 -7.32 5.06 1.12
N ALA A 30 -6.34 4.72 0.27
CA ALA A 30 -5.37 3.70 0.62
C ALA A 30 -4.55 4.16 1.85
N GLY A 31 -4.40 3.27 2.83
CA GLY A 31 -3.53 3.47 3.98
C GLY A 31 -2.13 2.91 3.72
N THR A 32 -1.11 3.52 4.32
CA THR A 32 0.27 3.03 4.21
C THR A 32 0.56 2.03 5.33
N VAL A 33 0.96 0.83 4.96
CA VAL A 33 1.51 -0.18 5.85
C VAL A 33 3.02 -0.22 5.66
N SER A 34 3.77 0.00 6.73
CA SER A 34 5.23 -0.05 6.73
C SER A 34 5.75 -0.92 7.85
N GLY A 35 6.96 -1.43 7.67
CA GLY A 35 7.60 -2.30 8.66
C GLY A 35 9.00 -2.68 8.26
N ARG A 36 9.63 -3.53 9.08
CA ARG A 36 10.97 -4.05 8.85
C ARG A 36 10.99 -5.57 9.03
N VAL A 37 11.68 -6.25 8.13
CA VAL A 37 11.86 -7.71 8.16
C VAL A 37 13.26 -8.05 8.63
N LEU A 38 13.34 -8.92 9.63
CA LEU A 38 14.58 -9.40 10.22
C LEU A 38 14.62 -10.92 10.21
N THR A 39 15.81 -11.47 9.99
CA THR A 39 16.10 -12.91 10.12
C THR A 39 16.82 -13.18 11.42
N VAL A 40 16.41 -14.28 12.06
CA VAL A 40 17.05 -14.88 13.23
C VAL A 40 17.17 -16.39 12.98
N PRO A 41 18.19 -17.07 13.51
CA PRO A 41 19.25 -16.56 14.40
C PRO A 41 20.38 -15.80 13.65
N CYS A 42 21.10 -14.93 14.37
CA CYS A 42 22.27 -14.18 13.91
C CYS A 42 23.49 -15.09 13.71
N ALA A 43 23.57 -16.23 14.38
CA ALA A 43 24.66 -17.19 14.23
C ALA A 43 24.13 -18.63 14.37
N PRO A 44 24.86 -19.65 13.90
CA PRO A 44 24.45 -21.05 14.09
C PRO A 44 24.26 -21.43 15.57
N VAL A 45 25.01 -20.78 16.47
CA VAL A 45 24.87 -20.89 17.92
C VAL A 45 24.88 -19.48 18.50
N GLU A 46 23.86 -19.13 19.28
CA GLU A 46 23.78 -17.86 19.99
C GLU A 46 24.14 -18.08 21.46
N ALA A 47 24.87 -17.14 22.07
CA ALA A 47 25.07 -17.16 23.51
C ALA A 47 23.76 -16.75 24.18
N ALA A 48 23.37 -17.44 25.26
CA ALA A 48 22.12 -17.18 25.97
C ALA A 48 21.97 -15.71 26.44
N ASP A 49 23.10 -15.06 26.72
CA ASP A 49 23.16 -13.65 27.16
C ASP A 49 23.35 -12.64 26.02
N SER A 50 23.52 -13.09 24.76
CA SER A 50 23.64 -12.21 23.61
C SER A 50 22.31 -12.06 22.89
N GLN A 51 21.70 -10.87 22.97
CA GLN A 51 20.47 -10.59 22.23
C GLN A 51 20.79 -10.35 20.75
N CYS A 52 20.39 -11.29 19.88
CA CYS A 52 20.46 -11.11 18.44
C CYS A 52 19.50 -9.99 17.99
N ALA A 53 20.05 -8.92 17.44
CA ALA A 53 19.26 -7.81 16.88
C ALA A 53 18.55 -8.17 15.55
N GLY A 54 18.78 -9.38 15.03
CA GLY A 54 18.30 -9.86 13.73
C GLY A 54 19.05 -9.22 12.55
N ARG A 55 19.21 -9.97 11.47
CA ARG A 55 19.78 -9.45 10.23
C ARG A 55 18.69 -8.93 9.29
N PRO A 56 18.81 -7.70 8.75
CA PRO A 56 17.87 -7.21 7.75
C PRO A 56 17.87 -8.10 6.51
N VAL A 57 16.69 -8.33 5.96
CA VAL A 57 16.51 -9.14 4.75
C VAL A 57 16.21 -8.24 3.57
N PRO A 58 17.18 -7.96 2.69
CA PRO A 58 16.93 -7.21 1.47
C PRO A 58 16.28 -8.08 0.39
N ASN A 59 15.55 -7.44 -0.53
CA ASN A 59 14.95 -8.06 -1.72
C ASN A 59 13.97 -9.20 -1.41
N LEU A 60 13.32 -9.18 -0.24
CA LEU A 60 12.28 -10.14 0.10
C LEU A 60 10.94 -9.65 -0.43
N GLU A 61 10.24 -10.52 -1.15
CA GLU A 61 8.89 -10.26 -1.66
C GLU A 61 7.85 -10.65 -0.59
N LEU A 62 6.98 -9.70 -0.24
CA LEU A 62 5.82 -9.88 0.62
C LEU A 62 4.56 -9.79 -0.23
N ASP A 63 3.78 -10.87 -0.22
CA ASP A 63 2.51 -10.97 -0.92
C ASP A 63 1.36 -10.65 0.01
N TYR A 64 0.60 -9.60 -0.29
CA TYR A 64 -0.62 -9.22 0.42
C TYR A 64 -1.83 -9.77 -0.33
N SER A 65 -2.56 -10.67 0.32
CA SER A 65 -3.73 -11.35 -0.26
C SER A 65 -4.99 -11.00 0.51
N ASN A 66 -6.05 -10.61 -0.19
CA ASN A 66 -7.39 -10.44 0.38
C ASN A 66 -8.25 -11.59 -0.18
N GLY A 67 -8.45 -12.62 0.64
CA GLY A 67 -9.04 -13.88 0.18
C GLY A 67 -8.08 -14.70 -0.70
N ALA A 68 -8.55 -15.15 -1.87
CA ALA A 68 -7.80 -16.04 -2.75
C ALA A 68 -6.83 -15.31 -3.70
N THR A 69 -6.91 -13.98 -3.81
CA THR A 69 -6.16 -13.21 -4.81
C THR A 69 -5.10 -12.35 -4.14
N ILE A 70 -3.87 -12.40 -4.66
CA ILE A 70 -2.81 -11.46 -4.29
C ILE A 70 -3.22 -10.09 -4.83
N THR A 71 -3.42 -9.14 -3.92
CA THR A 71 -3.85 -7.78 -4.27
C THR A 71 -2.65 -6.90 -4.59
N GLU A 72 -1.61 -6.97 -3.76
CA GLU A 72 -0.43 -6.10 -3.86
C GLU A 72 0.83 -6.83 -3.37
N LYS A 73 1.99 -6.30 -3.76
CA LYS A 73 3.30 -6.85 -3.41
C LYS A 73 4.21 -5.76 -2.87
N ALA A 74 4.97 -6.06 -1.81
CA ALA A 74 6.05 -5.22 -1.33
C ALA A 74 7.40 -5.94 -1.47
N VAL A 75 8.46 -5.18 -1.74
CA VAL A 75 9.83 -5.69 -1.72
C VAL A 75 10.61 -4.92 -0.67
N THR A 76 11.34 -5.63 0.18
CA THR A 76 12.17 -4.99 1.21
C THR A 76 13.44 -4.37 0.63
N ASP A 77 13.82 -3.21 1.18
CA ASP A 77 15.04 -2.50 0.83
C ASP A 77 16.31 -3.10 1.46
N ALA A 78 17.47 -2.46 1.23
CA ALA A 78 18.76 -2.87 1.81
C ALA A 78 18.76 -2.98 3.35
N ASN A 79 17.89 -2.24 4.02
CA ASN A 79 17.73 -2.24 5.48
C ASN A 79 16.64 -3.21 5.95
N GLY A 80 16.02 -3.99 5.06
CA GLY A 80 14.91 -4.87 5.34
C GLY A 80 13.58 -4.13 5.52
N THR A 81 13.50 -2.85 5.20
CA THR A 81 12.32 -2.01 5.39
C THR A 81 11.40 -2.12 4.18
N TYR A 82 10.09 -2.05 4.39
CA TYR A 82 9.10 -1.97 3.32
C TYR A 82 8.03 -0.93 3.65
N SER A 83 7.39 -0.41 2.61
CA SER A 83 6.24 0.49 2.70
C SER A 83 5.33 0.22 1.52
N ILE A 84 4.04 0.01 1.77
CA ILE A 84 3.03 -0.30 0.74
C ILE A 84 1.72 0.40 1.05
N ALA A 85 1.04 0.89 0.01
CA ALA A 85 -0.30 1.45 0.13
C ALA A 85 -1.36 0.36 -0.12
N LEU A 86 -2.23 0.13 0.86
CA LEU A 86 -3.32 -0.84 0.77
C LEU A 86 -4.66 -0.15 0.95
N LYS A 87 -5.65 -0.53 0.13
CA LYS A 87 -7.04 -0.13 0.36
C LYS A 87 -7.53 -0.73 1.68
N PRO A 88 -8.54 -0.12 2.35
CA PRO A 88 -9.13 -0.72 3.54
C PRO A 88 -9.66 -2.13 3.26
N GLY A 89 -9.25 -3.08 4.10
CA GLY A 89 -9.58 -4.48 3.95
C GLY A 89 -8.77 -5.36 4.90
N SER A 90 -9.11 -6.65 4.95
CA SER A 90 -8.35 -7.66 5.68
C SER A 90 -7.39 -8.38 4.72
N TYR A 91 -6.12 -8.43 5.08
CA TYR A 91 -5.07 -9.03 4.25
C TYR A 91 -4.31 -10.10 5.00
N ALA A 92 -4.07 -11.24 4.36
CA ALA A 92 -3.08 -12.21 4.77
C ALA A 92 -1.75 -11.89 4.08
N VAL A 93 -0.67 -11.85 4.87
CA VAL A 93 0.68 -11.56 4.39
C VAL A 93 1.46 -12.86 4.27
N LYS A 94 2.02 -13.13 3.09
CA LYS A 94 2.88 -14.29 2.83
C LYS A 94 4.27 -13.81 2.43
N LEU A 95 5.28 -14.33 3.10
CA LEU A 95 6.67 -14.06 2.75
C LEU A 95 7.09 -15.09 1.71
N LYS A 96 7.54 -14.63 0.55
CA LYS A 96 8.07 -15.51 -0.49
C LYS A 96 9.52 -15.83 -0.19
N THR A 97 9.70 -16.70 0.80
CA THR A 97 11.00 -17.23 1.18
C THR A 97 11.23 -18.60 0.52
N TYR A 98 12.47 -18.85 0.12
CA TYR A 98 12.92 -20.13 -0.42
C TYR A 98 13.59 -21.01 0.64
N MET A 99 13.62 -20.57 1.90
CA MET A 99 14.15 -21.36 3.01
C MET A 99 13.10 -22.41 3.39
N ARG A 100 13.45 -23.68 3.15
CA ARG A 100 12.65 -24.86 3.45
C ARG A 100 13.23 -25.57 4.65
#